data_AF-A0A2R7RV02-F1
#
_entry.id   AF-A0A2R7RV02-F1
#
_cell.length_a   1.000
_cell.length_b   1.000
_cell.length_c   1.000
_cell.angle_alpha   90.00
_cell.angle_beta   90.00
_cell.angle_gamma   90.00
#
_symmetry.space_group_name_H-M   'P 1'
#
loop_
_entity.id
_entity.type
_entity.pdbx_description
1 polymer ?
#
loop_
_entity_poly.entity_id
_entity_poly.type
_entity_poly.pdbx_seq_one_letter_code
_entity_poly.pdbx_strand_id
1 'polypeptide(L)'
;MARMASGVRAWATQAPISACCAGVSRPRSRMSSSVCTLASFITARMPRAASICRPAGHDCRSCRAKRHSARRAAGQHTRAGAGGGRPDTRGHSVLGASAMPFHARRACALAAALVLGAPLAHAATPLSPCRIDGIPNELQCGSLQRPLDPTRPDGAKLDIHYLVVPAMARNKQPDAVLMLAGGPGQSAIGIAARVLPRLARLNNRRDLVFIDQRGTGKSAPLECADDSKRPVAEQLEGAAQMRQIDACREALQQLPYGKDGGLGFFTTTLAMQDMDAVR
;
A
#
# COMPACT_ATOMS: atom_id res chain seq x y z
N MET A 1 -14.62 68.96 -45.69
CA MET A 1 -14.88 70.30 -45.10
C MET A 1 -15.47 70.06 -43.73
N ALA A 2 -15.03 70.57 -42.59
CA ALA A 2 -13.90 71.36 -42.12
C ALA A 2 -13.90 71.10 -40.58
N ARG A 3 -12.74 70.82 -39.94
CA ARG A 3 -12.06 71.69 -38.94
C ARG A 3 -12.83 71.89 -37.62
N MET A 4 -12.25 71.95 -36.42
CA MET A 4 -10.88 71.89 -35.90
C MET A 4 -10.94 72.03 -34.37
N ALA A 5 -9.93 71.45 -33.69
CA ALA A 5 -9.15 71.98 -32.55
C ALA A 5 -9.85 72.38 -31.23
N SER A 6 -9.34 72.01 -30.05
CA SER A 6 -8.04 72.45 -29.47
C SER A 6 -7.72 71.53 -28.26
N GLY A 7 -6.51 70.97 -28.05
CA GLY A 7 -5.25 71.63 -27.65
C GLY A 7 -5.23 71.81 -26.11
N VAL A 8 -4.26 71.41 -25.28
CA VAL A 8 -2.78 71.45 -25.35
C VAL A 8 -2.22 70.57 -24.19
N ARG A 9 -1.38 69.53 -24.45
CA ARG A 9 0.08 69.37 -24.15
C ARG A 9 0.55 69.84 -22.75
N ALA A 10 1.10 69.01 -21.84
CA ALA A 10 2.31 68.15 -21.83
C ALA A 10 3.45 68.75 -20.98
N TRP A 11 4.39 67.87 -20.58
CA TRP A 11 5.65 68.03 -19.79
C TRP A 11 5.48 67.72 -18.29
N ALA A 12 6.29 66.90 -17.61
CA ALA A 12 7.63 66.40 -17.91
C ALA A 12 7.95 65.03 -17.25
N THR A 13 8.87 64.35 -17.92
CA THR A 13 9.87 63.34 -17.52
C THR A 13 10.08 62.99 -16.02
N GLN A 14 10.23 61.69 -15.71
CA GLN A 14 11.50 60.98 -15.37
C GLN A 14 11.19 59.65 -14.64
N ALA A 15 11.79 58.55 -15.08
CA ALA A 15 11.95 57.29 -14.31
C ALA A 15 13.21 57.38 -13.41
N PRO A 16 13.70 56.34 -12.67
CA PRO A 16 13.10 55.12 -12.11
C PRO A 16 13.46 54.88 -10.61
N ILE A 17 12.91 53.78 -10.05
CA ILE A 17 13.49 52.81 -9.08
C ILE A 17 14.82 53.19 -8.38
N SER A 18 14.79 53.39 -7.05
CA SER A 18 15.62 52.69 -6.04
C SER A 18 15.69 53.50 -4.73
N ALA A 19 15.34 52.87 -3.60
CA ALA A 19 15.66 53.39 -2.26
C ALA A 19 16.21 52.25 -1.38
N CYS A 20 17.54 52.28 -1.24
CA CYS A 20 18.32 52.09 -0.02
C CYS A 20 18.02 50.88 0.90
N CYS A 21 18.80 49.80 0.70
CA CYS A 21 19.45 49.12 1.82
C CYS A 21 20.98 49.15 1.59
N ALA A 22 21.67 50.04 2.30
CA ALA A 22 23.07 49.88 2.64
C ALA A 22 23.17 48.69 3.61
N GLY A 23 24.19 47.83 3.65
CA GLY A 23 25.51 47.83 3.05
C GLY A 23 26.42 47.14 4.06
N VAL A 24 26.91 45.93 3.79
CA VAL A 24 28.09 45.37 4.47
C VAL A 24 28.92 44.60 3.45
N SER A 25 30.17 45.05 3.35
CA SER A 25 31.23 44.69 2.43
C SER A 25 31.75 43.26 2.61
N ARG A 26 32.04 42.60 1.48
CA ARG A 26 32.92 41.41 1.41
C ARG A 26 34.14 41.77 0.57
N PRO A 27 35.38 41.51 1.02
CA PRO A 27 36.52 41.42 0.12
C PRO A 27 36.64 40.03 -0.47
N ARG A 28 37.05 40.01 -1.74
CA ARG A 28 37.35 38.83 -2.56
C ARG A 28 38.88 38.64 -2.52
N SER A 29 39.38 37.47 -2.17
CA SER A 29 40.75 37.08 -2.51
C SER A 29 40.85 35.58 -2.81
N ARG A 30 41.85 35.29 -3.63
CA ARG A 30 42.08 34.12 -4.47
C ARG A 30 42.80 32.99 -3.74
N MET A 31 42.63 31.79 -4.34
CA MET A 31 43.64 30.74 -4.59
C MET A 31 44.22 29.91 -3.44
N SER A 32 44.30 28.61 -3.77
CA SER A 32 45.40 27.67 -3.52
C SER A 32 45.32 26.74 -2.30
N SER A 33 45.14 25.46 -2.63
CA SER A 33 45.95 24.28 -2.24
C SER A 33 46.42 24.08 -0.79
N SER A 34 46.38 22.79 -0.41
CA SER A 34 47.15 22.08 0.62
C SER A 34 46.51 21.91 2.01
N VAL A 35 46.00 20.70 2.22
CA VAL A 35 46.42 19.74 3.25
C VAL A 35 47.22 20.33 4.42
N CYS A 36 46.67 20.27 5.64
CA CYS A 36 47.44 19.85 6.81
C CYS A 36 46.53 19.46 7.99
N THR A 37 46.80 18.26 8.49
CA THR A 37 46.37 17.59 9.71
C THR A 37 46.51 18.47 10.95
N LEU A 38 45.59 18.38 11.92
CA LEU A 38 45.93 18.23 13.34
C LEU A 38 44.70 17.93 14.22
N ALA A 39 44.85 16.84 14.96
CA ALA A 39 44.00 16.41 16.05
C ALA A 39 44.28 17.23 17.33
N SER A 40 43.26 17.39 18.18
CA SER A 40 43.33 17.40 19.67
C SER A 40 41.90 17.51 20.21
N PHE A 41 41.35 16.45 20.80
CA PHE A 41 41.37 16.14 22.24
C PHE A 41 40.89 17.29 23.13
N ILE A 42 39.60 17.28 23.51
CA ILE A 42 39.15 17.67 24.85
C ILE A 42 38.05 16.69 25.29
N THR A 43 38.42 15.83 26.23
CA THR A 43 37.55 15.04 27.11
C THR A 43 36.80 15.96 28.08
N ALA A 44 35.47 15.85 28.15
CA ALA A 44 34.67 16.45 29.22
C ALA A 44 33.89 15.36 29.98
N ARG A 45 34.18 15.30 31.28
CA ARG A 45 33.76 14.34 32.28
C ARG A 45 32.47 14.82 32.95
N MET A 46 31.58 13.87 33.28
CA MET A 46 30.33 14.02 34.03
C MET A 46 30.47 14.74 35.38
N PRO A 47 29.33 15.17 35.96
CA PRO A 47 29.05 14.83 37.35
C PRO A 47 27.72 14.09 37.55
N ARG A 48 27.75 13.22 38.58
CA ARG A 48 26.64 12.46 39.18
C ARG A 48 25.89 13.32 40.20
N ALA A 49 24.57 13.15 40.28
CA ALA A 49 23.72 13.24 41.48
C ALA A 49 22.28 12.89 41.01
N ALA A 50 21.36 12.28 41.76
CA ALA A 50 21.34 11.51 42.97
C ALA A 50 20.03 10.69 42.92
N SER A 51 19.97 9.66 43.75
CA SER A 51 18.95 8.62 43.88
C SER A 51 17.61 9.08 44.49
N ILE A 52 16.63 8.17 44.36
CA ILE A 52 15.41 7.95 45.19
C ILE A 52 14.09 8.42 44.56
N CYS A 53 13.33 7.46 44.01
CA CYS A 53 11.98 7.13 44.49
C CYS A 53 11.46 5.86 43.79
N ARG A 54 11.07 4.87 44.60
CA ARG A 54 10.47 3.59 44.22
C ARG A 54 9.13 3.52 44.95
N PRO A 55 8.06 3.01 44.31
CA PRO A 55 7.16 2.15 45.07
C PRO A 55 6.78 0.86 44.33
N ALA A 56 6.52 -0.15 45.16
CA ALA A 56 5.69 -1.37 45.02
C ALA A 56 5.41 -1.92 43.60
N GLY A 57 5.72 -3.17 43.24
CA GLY A 57 5.68 -4.38 44.06
C GLY A 57 4.27 -4.98 44.08
N HIS A 58 3.80 -5.52 42.95
CA HIS A 58 2.70 -6.48 42.94
C HIS A 58 3.10 -7.74 42.18
N ASP A 59 3.11 -8.82 42.95
CA ASP A 59 3.42 -10.19 42.60
C ASP A 59 2.26 -10.80 41.80
N CYS A 60 2.52 -11.31 40.60
CA CYS A 60 1.53 -12.01 39.78
C CYS A 60 1.91 -13.48 39.67
N ARG A 61 1.91 -14.16 40.83
CA ARG A 61 1.98 -15.62 40.94
C ARG A 61 0.71 -16.15 41.60
N SER A 62 -0.36 -16.30 40.82
CA SER A 62 -1.43 -17.27 41.11
C SER A 62 -2.47 -17.32 39.99
N CYS A 63 -2.16 -18.00 38.90
CA CYS A 63 -3.18 -18.57 38.02
C CYS A 63 -2.71 -19.94 37.52
N ARG A 64 -2.55 -20.86 38.47
CA ARG A 64 -2.44 -22.30 38.20
C ARG A 64 -3.47 -23.00 39.09
N ALA A 65 -4.60 -23.39 38.48
CA ALA A 65 -5.31 -24.67 38.69
C ALA A 65 -6.83 -24.52 38.49
N LYS A 66 -7.34 -25.10 37.40
CA LYS A 66 -8.33 -26.19 37.36
C LYS A 66 -8.81 -26.32 35.91
N ARG A 67 -8.39 -27.38 35.21
CA ARG A 67 -9.15 -28.63 35.00
C ARG A 67 -10.50 -28.33 34.35
N HIS A 68 -10.70 -28.76 33.10
CA HIS A 68 -11.43 -30.00 32.82
C HIS A 68 -11.33 -30.35 31.33
N SER A 69 -10.78 -31.53 31.10
CA SER A 69 -10.85 -32.29 29.85
C SER A 69 -12.31 -32.63 29.57
N ALA A 70 -12.85 -32.22 28.41
CA ALA A 70 -14.09 -32.75 27.87
C ALA A 70 -13.80 -33.42 26.53
N ARG A 71 -13.40 -34.69 26.60
CA ARG A 71 -13.57 -35.67 25.53
C ARG A 71 -14.84 -36.47 25.84
N ARG A 72 -15.88 -36.32 25.02
CA ARG A 72 -16.94 -37.32 24.74
C ARG A 72 -17.47 -36.97 23.33
N ALA A 73 -17.20 -37.78 22.31
CA ALA A 73 -17.84 -39.06 21.98
C ALA A 73 -19.23 -38.89 21.36
N ALA A 74 -19.29 -39.24 20.07
CA ALA A 74 -20.36 -39.95 19.36
C ALA A 74 -21.82 -39.52 19.56
N GLY A 75 -22.41 -39.01 18.48
CA GLY A 75 -23.85 -38.98 18.27
C GLY A 75 -24.17 -39.38 16.83
N GLN A 76 -24.42 -40.67 16.63
CA GLN A 76 -24.94 -41.25 15.38
C GLN A 76 -26.42 -40.87 15.26
N HIS A 77 -26.80 -40.20 14.18
CA HIS A 77 -28.20 -40.05 13.78
C HIS A 77 -28.61 -41.22 12.89
N THR A 78 -29.69 -41.89 13.29
CA THR A 78 -30.35 -42.97 12.56
C THR A 78 -31.76 -42.56 12.13
N ARG A 79 -32.22 -43.20 11.03
CA ARG A 79 -33.60 -43.33 10.48
C ARG A 79 -34.19 -42.07 9.82
N ALA A 80 -35.00 -42.12 8.76
CA ALA A 80 -35.62 -43.14 7.88
C ALA A 80 -35.94 -42.38 6.55
N GLY A 81 -36.20 -42.93 5.36
CA GLY A 81 -36.92 -44.11 4.90
C GLY A 81 -37.37 -43.85 3.44
N ALA A 82 -38.04 -44.85 2.83
CA ALA A 82 -38.59 -44.92 1.45
C ALA A 82 -37.57 -45.20 0.34
N GLY A 83 -37.74 -46.16 -0.58
CA GLY A 83 -38.87 -47.03 -0.89
C GLY A 83 -38.91 -47.26 -2.42
N GLY A 84 -38.99 -48.53 -2.85
CA GLY A 84 -39.18 -48.95 -4.26
C GLY A 84 -37.87 -49.16 -5.02
N GLY A 85 -37.64 -50.23 -5.78
CA GLY A 85 -38.45 -51.35 -6.25
C GLY A 85 -37.71 -51.90 -7.48
N ARG A 86 -37.21 -53.14 -7.42
CA ARG A 86 -36.55 -53.85 -8.54
C ARG A 86 -37.61 -54.31 -9.55
N PRO A 87 -37.19 -54.60 -10.79
CA PRO A 87 -37.18 -56.02 -11.13
C PRO A 87 -35.88 -56.51 -11.75
N ASP A 88 -35.77 -57.82 -11.63
CA ASP A 88 -34.71 -58.76 -12.01
C ASP A 88 -34.89 -59.21 -13.46
N THR A 89 -33.81 -59.45 -14.20
CA THR A 89 -33.68 -60.62 -15.09
C THR A 89 -32.24 -60.76 -15.64
N ARG A 90 -31.63 -61.93 -15.36
CA ARG A 90 -30.93 -62.86 -16.29
C ARG A 90 -29.91 -62.22 -17.24
N GLY A 91 -28.60 -62.45 -17.12
CA GLY A 91 -27.94 -63.76 -17.18
C GLY A 91 -27.53 -64.05 -18.63
N HIS A 92 -26.22 -64.06 -18.91
CA HIS A 92 -25.50 -65.03 -19.76
C HIS A 92 -24.00 -64.67 -19.85
N SER A 93 -23.17 -65.66 -19.50
CA SER A 93 -21.74 -65.76 -19.83
C SER A 93 -21.53 -65.82 -21.35
N VAL A 94 -20.33 -65.46 -21.84
CA VAL A 94 -19.34 -66.39 -22.43
C VAL A 94 -18.14 -65.58 -22.97
N LEU A 95 -16.96 -66.17 -22.74
CA LEU A 95 -15.61 -65.78 -23.17
C LEU A 95 -15.47 -65.64 -24.69
N GLY A 96 -14.41 -64.95 -25.14
CA GLY A 96 -13.80 -65.27 -26.43
C GLY A 96 -12.97 -64.15 -27.05
N ALA A 97 -11.67 -64.17 -26.76
CA ALA A 97 -10.66 -63.43 -27.50
C ALA A 97 -10.52 -63.94 -28.94
N SER A 98 -10.24 -63.06 -29.90
CA SER A 98 -9.18 -63.24 -30.90
C SER A 98 -9.06 -62.05 -31.88
N ALA A 99 -7.82 -61.56 -31.96
CA ALA A 99 -7.04 -61.11 -33.12
C ALA A 99 -7.66 -60.26 -34.25
N MET A 100 -6.96 -59.14 -34.53
CA MET A 100 -7.09 -58.27 -35.70
C MET A 100 -6.66 -58.96 -37.02
N PRO A 101 -6.95 -58.38 -38.21
CA PRO A 101 -5.95 -57.46 -38.79
C PRO A 101 -6.49 -56.27 -39.63
N PHE A 102 -5.67 -55.21 -39.65
CA PHE A 102 -5.40 -54.20 -40.70
C PHE A 102 -6.41 -53.98 -41.85
N HIS A 103 -7.03 -52.80 -41.87
CA HIS A 103 -7.17 -51.98 -43.08
C HIS A 103 -7.23 -50.47 -42.73
N ALA A 104 -6.77 -49.68 -43.69
CA ALA A 104 -6.21 -48.36 -43.52
C ALA A 104 -7.22 -47.22 -43.71
N ARG A 105 -6.84 -46.06 -43.16
CA ARG A 105 -7.09 -44.68 -43.62
C ARG A 105 -8.44 -44.00 -43.30
N ARG A 106 -8.27 -43.02 -42.40
CA ARG A 106 -8.73 -41.60 -42.43
C ARG A 106 -9.88 -41.17 -41.51
N ALA A 107 -9.44 -40.40 -40.52
CA ALA A 107 -9.95 -39.09 -40.11
C ALA A 107 -11.25 -39.04 -39.29
N CYS A 108 -11.11 -38.75 -37.99
CA CYS A 108 -11.37 -37.40 -37.45
C CYS A 108 -10.87 -37.37 -36.00
N ALA A 109 -9.66 -36.87 -35.78
CA ALA A 109 -9.18 -36.62 -34.43
C ALA A 109 -9.83 -35.32 -33.91
N LEU A 110 -11.01 -35.44 -33.31
CA LEU A 110 -11.57 -34.40 -32.44
C LEU A 110 -10.82 -34.43 -31.11
N ALA A 111 -9.61 -33.88 -31.11
CA ALA A 111 -8.94 -33.48 -29.88
C ALA A 111 -9.63 -32.21 -29.38
N ALA A 112 -10.62 -32.37 -28.49
CA ALA A 112 -11.18 -31.25 -27.75
C ALA A 112 -10.08 -30.64 -26.88
N ALA A 113 -9.54 -29.51 -27.32
CA ALA A 113 -8.60 -28.71 -26.54
C ALA A 113 -9.35 -28.11 -25.35
N LEU A 114 -9.27 -28.77 -24.20
CA LEU A 114 -9.52 -28.14 -22.90
C LEU A 114 -8.43 -27.08 -22.69
N VAL A 115 -8.71 -25.85 -23.11
CA VAL A 115 -7.94 -24.68 -22.68
C VAL A 115 -8.28 -24.48 -21.20
N LEU A 116 -7.47 -25.08 -20.34
CA LEU A 116 -7.40 -24.70 -18.93
C LEU A 116 -7.11 -23.20 -18.89
N GLY A 117 -8.10 -22.41 -18.49
CA GLY A 117 -7.92 -21.01 -18.13
C GLY A 117 -6.96 -20.96 -16.95
N ALA A 118 -5.67 -20.84 -17.23
CA ALA A 118 -4.68 -20.54 -16.21
C ALA A 118 -5.08 -19.21 -15.57
N PRO A 119 -5.15 -19.12 -14.23
CA PRO A 119 -5.31 -17.83 -13.60
C PRO A 119 -4.13 -16.97 -14.07
N LEU A 120 -4.42 -15.79 -14.63
CA LEU A 120 -3.41 -14.77 -14.84
C LEU A 120 -2.85 -14.43 -13.46
N ALA A 121 -1.78 -15.13 -13.07
CA ALA A 121 -0.97 -14.79 -11.93
C ALA A 121 -0.45 -13.39 -12.22
N HIS A 122 -1.07 -12.39 -11.57
CA HIS A 122 -0.54 -11.04 -11.58
C HIS A 122 0.81 -11.12 -10.87
N ALA A 123 1.88 -11.09 -11.66
CA ALA A 123 3.22 -11.21 -11.14
C ALA A 123 3.52 -9.98 -10.29
N ALA A 124 3.80 -10.20 -9.01
CA ALA A 124 4.45 -9.19 -8.20
C ALA A 124 5.80 -8.85 -8.84
N THR A 125 6.10 -7.57 -8.98
CA THR A 125 7.40 -7.13 -9.49
C THR A 125 8.48 -7.58 -8.51
N PRO A 126 9.66 -8.04 -9.00
CA PRO A 126 10.77 -8.37 -8.11
C PRO A 126 11.07 -7.21 -7.17
N LEU A 127 11.29 -7.51 -5.89
CA LEU A 127 11.67 -6.51 -4.90
C LEU A 127 12.95 -5.83 -5.33
N SER A 128 12.95 -4.50 -5.28
CA SER A 128 14.11 -3.66 -5.57
C SER A 128 14.57 -2.91 -4.32
N PRO A 129 15.88 -2.71 -4.13
CA PRO A 129 16.37 -1.85 -3.07
C PRO A 129 15.81 -0.43 -3.19
N CYS A 130 15.41 0.16 -2.07
CA CYS A 130 14.88 1.52 -2.05
C CYS A 130 15.21 2.25 -0.74
N ARG A 131 15.11 3.59 -0.80
CA ARG A 131 15.24 4.48 0.36
C ARG A 131 13.93 5.23 0.60
N ILE A 132 13.60 5.38 1.87
CA ILE A 132 12.44 6.12 2.33
C ILE A 132 12.94 7.20 3.29
N ASP A 133 12.51 8.44 3.09
CA ASP A 133 12.95 9.57 3.90
C ASP A 133 12.61 9.34 5.39
N GLY A 134 13.58 9.65 6.25
CA GLY A 134 13.47 9.41 7.69
C GLY A 134 13.77 7.97 8.13
N ILE A 135 14.10 7.05 7.21
CA ILE A 135 14.59 5.70 7.54
C ILE A 135 16.04 5.56 7.03
N PRO A 136 17.03 5.33 7.92
CA PRO A 136 18.44 5.33 7.53
C PRO A 136 18.87 4.09 6.73
N ASN A 137 18.14 2.98 6.89
CA ASN A 137 18.48 1.70 6.28
C ASN A 137 17.95 1.63 4.84
N GLU A 138 18.67 0.92 3.98
CA GLU A 138 18.12 0.47 2.71
C GLU A 138 17.03 -0.57 2.96
N LEU A 139 15.91 -0.43 2.27
CA LEU A 139 14.72 -1.26 2.39
C LEU A 139 14.43 -1.92 1.04
N GLN A 140 13.35 -2.70 0.97
CA GLN A 140 12.92 -3.33 -0.27
C GLN A 140 11.55 -2.80 -0.67
N CYS A 141 11.43 -2.24 -1.87
CA CYS A 141 10.17 -1.78 -2.43
C CYS A 141 9.70 -2.72 -3.52
N GLY A 142 8.39 -2.90 -3.59
CA GLY A 142 7.73 -3.65 -4.65
C GLY A 142 6.44 -2.98 -5.10
N SER A 143 5.93 -3.48 -6.22
CA SER A 143 4.59 -3.19 -6.70
C SER A 143 3.96 -4.43 -7.27
N LEU A 144 2.65 -4.55 -7.08
CA LEU A 144 1.82 -5.60 -7.65
C LEU A 144 0.72 -4.96 -8.48
N GLN A 145 0.70 -5.25 -9.77
CA GLN A 145 -0.38 -4.79 -10.63
C GLN A 145 -1.67 -5.54 -10.28
N ARG A 146 -2.79 -4.81 -10.15
CA ARG A 146 -4.12 -5.35 -9.86
C ARG A 146 -5.15 -4.74 -10.79
N PRO A 147 -6.22 -5.47 -11.16
CA PRO A 147 -7.34 -4.87 -11.85
C PRO A 147 -8.03 -3.86 -10.94
N LEU A 148 -8.43 -2.72 -11.50
CA LEU A 148 -9.28 -1.74 -10.81
C LEU A 148 -10.60 -2.41 -10.43
N ASP A 149 -11.22 -3.08 -11.41
CA ASP A 149 -12.46 -3.85 -11.30
C ASP A 149 -12.18 -5.35 -11.46
N PRO A 150 -12.30 -6.16 -10.39
CA PRO A 150 -12.03 -7.60 -10.48
C PRO A 150 -12.94 -8.38 -11.43
N THR A 151 -14.12 -7.83 -11.78
CA THR A 151 -15.02 -8.45 -12.76
C THR A 151 -14.54 -8.25 -14.20
N ARG A 152 -13.61 -7.32 -14.41
CA ARG A 152 -12.98 -7.01 -15.71
C ARG A 152 -11.45 -7.08 -15.57
N PRO A 153 -10.86 -8.28 -15.47
CA PRO A 153 -9.42 -8.47 -15.20
C PRO A 153 -8.50 -7.87 -16.27
N ASP A 154 -8.98 -7.75 -17.51
CA ASP A 154 -8.26 -7.14 -18.64
C ASP A 154 -8.55 -5.64 -18.80
N GLY A 155 -9.34 -5.06 -17.88
CA GLY A 155 -9.69 -3.64 -17.87
C GLY A 155 -8.59 -2.73 -17.32
N ALA A 156 -9.00 -1.56 -16.82
CA ALA A 156 -8.07 -0.63 -16.17
C ALA A 156 -7.37 -1.32 -14.98
N LYS A 157 -6.08 -1.03 -14.82
CA LYS A 157 -5.24 -1.59 -13.77
C LYS A 157 -4.60 -0.48 -12.95
N LEU A 158 -4.20 -0.83 -11.73
CA LEU A 158 -3.45 0.03 -10.82
C LEU A 158 -2.33 -0.80 -10.18
N ASP A 159 -1.27 -0.11 -9.76
CA ASP A 159 -0.18 -0.75 -9.02
C ASP A 159 -0.39 -0.58 -7.52
N ILE A 160 -0.33 -1.69 -6.79
CA ILE A 160 -0.33 -1.71 -5.33
C ILE A 160 1.11 -1.70 -4.88
N HIS A 161 1.54 -0.57 -4.32
CA HIS A 161 2.88 -0.39 -3.80
C HIS A 161 3.00 -0.89 -2.37
N TYR A 162 4.12 -1.55 -2.09
CA TYR A 162 4.45 -2.03 -0.76
C TYR A 162 5.93 -1.86 -0.44
N LEU A 163 6.22 -1.73 0.84
CA LEU A 163 7.55 -1.60 1.42
C LEU A 163 7.78 -2.79 2.36
N VAL A 164 8.85 -3.54 2.13
CA VAL A 164 9.34 -4.58 3.02
C VAL A 164 10.52 -4.03 3.80
N VAL A 165 10.41 -4.11 5.13
CA VAL A 165 11.48 -3.80 6.09
C VAL A 165 11.99 -5.13 6.61
N PRO A 166 13.15 -5.62 6.13
CA PRO A 166 13.68 -6.91 6.54
C PRO A 166 13.92 -6.97 8.04
N ALA A 167 13.80 -8.16 8.61
CA ALA A 167 14.15 -8.38 10.00
C ALA A 167 15.66 -8.17 10.24
N MET A 168 16.01 -7.60 11.39
CA MET A 168 17.42 -7.35 11.73
C MET A 168 18.19 -8.62 12.09
N ALA A 169 17.53 -9.61 12.71
CA ALA A 169 18.16 -10.88 13.06
C ALA A 169 18.29 -11.80 11.85
N ARG A 170 19.46 -12.45 11.72
CA ARG A 170 19.70 -13.50 10.70
C ARG A 170 18.74 -14.69 10.85
N ASN A 171 18.43 -15.07 12.11
CA ASN A 171 17.45 -16.11 12.42
C ASN A 171 16.07 -15.49 12.69
N LYS A 172 15.47 -14.90 11.64
CA LYS A 172 14.13 -14.33 11.70
C LYS A 172 13.06 -15.41 11.68
N GLN A 173 11.87 -15.06 12.16
CA GLN A 173 10.69 -15.89 11.95
C GLN A 173 10.23 -15.80 10.49
N PRO A 174 9.64 -16.87 9.94
CA PRO A 174 9.30 -16.94 8.52
C PRO A 174 8.09 -16.07 8.13
N ASP A 175 7.25 -15.71 9.10
CA ASP A 175 6.00 -14.98 8.90
C ASP A 175 6.19 -13.47 9.08
N ALA A 176 5.87 -12.72 8.03
CA ALA A 176 5.89 -11.25 8.04
C ALA A 176 4.70 -10.66 8.80
N VAL A 177 4.83 -9.40 9.24
CA VAL A 177 3.72 -8.64 9.83
C VAL A 177 3.34 -7.51 8.90
N LEU A 178 2.08 -7.54 8.46
CA LEU A 178 1.50 -6.49 7.61
C LEU A 178 1.05 -5.33 8.48
N MET A 179 1.51 -4.13 8.13
CA MET A 179 1.13 -2.87 8.77
C MET A 179 0.10 -2.15 7.90
N LEU A 180 -1.06 -1.87 8.50
CA LEU A 180 -2.10 -1.06 7.92
C LEU A 180 -2.11 0.31 8.58
N ALA A 181 -2.05 1.37 7.79
CA ALA A 181 -2.29 2.71 8.33
C ALA A 181 -3.73 2.82 8.83
N GLY A 182 -3.93 3.55 9.93
CA GLY A 182 -5.24 3.82 10.50
C GLY A 182 -5.94 4.96 9.77
N GLY A 183 -7.29 4.99 9.81
CA GLY A 183 -8.09 5.94 9.04
C GLY A 183 -8.01 5.67 7.52
N PRO A 184 -9.12 5.72 6.77
CA PRO A 184 -9.03 5.64 5.32
C PRO A 184 -8.23 6.84 4.78
N GLY A 185 -7.48 6.63 3.70
CA GLY A 185 -6.71 7.68 3.04
C GLY A 185 -5.23 7.80 3.48
N GLN A 186 -4.81 7.18 4.59
CA GLN A 186 -3.41 7.22 5.00
C GLN A 186 -2.55 6.20 4.23
N SER A 187 -1.40 6.67 3.75
CA SER A 187 -0.34 5.80 3.20
C SER A 187 0.39 5.07 4.32
N ALA A 188 0.47 3.73 4.25
CA ALA A 188 1.25 2.94 5.19
C ALA A 188 2.76 3.20 5.01
N ILE A 189 3.21 3.32 3.76
CA ILE A 189 4.61 3.64 3.45
C ILE A 189 4.96 5.05 3.96
N GLY A 190 4.07 6.02 3.77
CA GLY A 190 4.25 7.41 4.19
C GLY A 190 4.38 7.60 5.71
N ILE A 191 3.81 6.71 6.52
CA ILE A 191 3.95 6.74 7.98
C ILE A 191 5.08 5.85 8.50
N ALA A 192 5.77 5.10 7.64
CA ALA A 192 6.74 4.08 8.06
C ALA A 192 7.86 4.67 8.93
N ALA A 193 8.43 5.82 8.56
CA ALA A 193 9.49 6.48 9.34
C ALA A 193 9.06 6.82 10.78
N ARG A 194 7.77 7.16 10.97
CA ARG A 194 7.21 7.49 12.28
C ARG A 194 6.91 6.24 13.13
N VAL A 195 6.50 5.15 12.47
CA VAL A 195 6.00 3.94 13.13
C VAL A 195 7.13 2.94 13.41
N LEU A 196 8.09 2.78 12.50
CA LEU A 196 9.15 1.77 12.59
C LEU A 196 9.94 1.79 13.91
N PRO A 197 10.35 2.95 14.46
CA PRO A 197 11.06 2.97 15.74
C PRO A 197 10.26 2.32 16.88
N ARG A 198 8.92 2.43 16.85
CA ARG A 198 8.02 1.83 17.84
C ARG A 198 7.87 0.33 17.64
N LEU A 199 8.10 -0.16 16.42
CA LEU A 199 8.06 -1.57 16.06
C LEU A 199 9.43 -2.25 16.05
N ALA A 200 10.51 -1.57 16.48
CA ALA A 200 11.88 -2.09 16.41
C ALA A 200 12.05 -3.47 17.08
N ARG A 201 11.39 -3.70 18.22
CA ARG A 201 11.40 -5.01 18.91
C ARG A 201 10.76 -6.12 18.07
N LEU A 202 9.69 -5.80 17.36
CA LEU A 202 9.01 -6.73 16.46
C LEU A 202 9.84 -6.97 15.19
N ASN A 203 10.34 -5.90 14.58
CA ASN A 203 11.19 -5.96 13.39
C ASN A 203 12.50 -6.71 13.63
N ASN A 204 13.00 -6.78 14.87
CA ASN A 204 14.17 -7.58 15.17
C ASN A 204 14.02 -9.06 14.74
N ARG A 205 12.80 -9.60 14.78
CA ARG A 205 12.53 -11.02 14.48
C ARG A 205 11.58 -11.26 13.31
N ARG A 206 11.01 -10.21 12.73
CA ARG A 206 9.94 -10.30 11.73
C ARG A 206 10.18 -9.27 10.65
N ASP A 207 9.96 -9.65 9.40
CA ASP A 207 9.84 -8.64 8.35
C ASP A 207 8.56 -7.84 8.60
N LEU A 208 8.61 -6.54 8.36
CA LEU A 208 7.42 -5.68 8.39
C LEU A 208 7.07 -5.29 6.96
N VAL A 209 5.81 -5.41 6.59
CA VAL A 209 5.32 -5.07 5.25
C VAL A 209 4.32 -3.92 5.37
N PHE A 210 4.62 -2.77 4.79
CA PHE A 210 3.73 -1.63 4.72
C PHE A 210 3.11 -1.59 3.33
N ILE A 211 1.79 -1.66 3.25
CA ILE A 211 1.07 -1.72 1.97
C ILE A 211 0.27 -0.43 1.83
N ASP A 212 0.55 0.34 0.78
CA ASP A 212 -0.32 1.44 0.41
C ASP A 212 -1.60 0.85 -0.20
N GLN A 213 -2.72 1.06 0.48
CA GLN A 213 -4.04 0.67 -0.02
C GLN A 213 -4.32 1.39 -1.34
N ARG A 214 -5.11 0.77 -2.23
CA ARG A 214 -5.67 1.46 -3.39
C ARG A 214 -6.27 2.81 -2.94
N GLY A 215 -5.90 3.89 -3.60
CA GLY A 215 -6.34 5.24 -3.26
C GLY A 215 -5.41 5.99 -2.29
N THR A 216 -4.31 5.39 -1.86
CA THR A 216 -3.39 5.99 -0.88
C THR A 216 -1.94 5.93 -1.35
N GLY A 217 -1.12 6.89 -0.90
CA GLY A 217 0.32 6.89 -1.11
C GLY A 217 0.70 6.76 -2.58
N LYS A 218 1.43 5.70 -2.93
CA LYS A 218 1.81 5.46 -4.34
C LYS A 218 0.79 4.62 -5.12
N SER A 219 -0.20 4.03 -4.45
CA SER A 219 -1.16 3.09 -5.03
C SER A 219 -2.39 3.79 -5.60
N ALA A 220 -2.23 4.50 -6.73
CA ALA A 220 -3.30 5.26 -7.39
C ALA A 220 -4.01 6.24 -6.42
N PRO A 221 -3.31 7.25 -5.88
CA PRO A 221 -3.81 8.06 -4.78
C PRO A 221 -5.01 8.93 -5.16
N LEU A 222 -5.99 9.01 -4.25
CA LEU A 222 -7.15 9.89 -4.37
C LEU A 222 -6.89 11.19 -3.60
N GLU A 223 -6.13 12.10 -4.20
CA GLU A 223 -5.78 13.38 -3.57
C GLU A 223 -6.80 14.48 -3.91
N CYS A 224 -7.36 15.10 -2.87
CA CYS A 224 -8.15 16.32 -2.95
C CYS A 224 -7.30 17.52 -2.48
N ALA A 225 -7.74 18.74 -2.80
CA ALA A 225 -7.15 19.94 -2.24
C ALA A 225 -7.23 19.93 -0.70
N ASP A 226 -6.10 20.25 -0.05
CA ASP A 226 -6.01 20.36 1.41
C ASP A 226 -6.83 21.55 1.91
N ASP A 227 -7.89 21.25 2.66
CA ASP A 227 -8.82 22.23 3.22
C ASP A 227 -8.47 22.64 4.66
N SER A 228 -7.50 21.99 5.29
CA SER A 228 -7.12 22.24 6.69
C SER A 228 -6.65 23.67 6.94
N LYS A 229 -6.22 24.38 5.89
CA LYS A 229 -5.75 25.77 5.94
C LYS A 229 -6.85 26.80 5.70
N ARG A 230 -8.07 26.37 5.37
CA ARG A 230 -9.21 27.28 5.17
C ARG A 230 -9.74 27.81 6.51
N PRO A 231 -10.41 28.97 6.53
CA PRO A 231 -11.08 29.45 7.74
C PRO A 231 -12.06 28.41 8.28
N VAL A 232 -12.08 28.21 9.60
CA VAL A 232 -12.97 27.23 10.26
C VAL A 232 -14.44 27.48 9.92
N ALA A 233 -14.86 28.75 9.80
CA ALA A 233 -16.22 29.10 9.41
C ALA A 233 -16.62 28.50 8.04
N GLU A 234 -15.68 28.47 7.09
CA GLU A 234 -15.90 27.92 5.76
C GLU A 234 -15.88 26.38 5.76
N GLN A 235 -15.05 25.76 6.61
CA GLN A 235 -15.03 24.30 6.79
C GLN A 235 -16.35 23.78 7.39
N LEU A 236 -17.02 24.59 8.21
CA LEU A 236 -18.31 24.25 8.84
C LEU A 236 -19.51 24.63 7.95
N GLU A 237 -19.28 25.34 6.85
CA GLU A 237 -20.34 25.70 5.91
C GLU A 237 -20.61 24.53 4.95
N GLY A 238 -21.72 23.81 5.16
CA GLY A 238 -22.04 22.62 4.36
C GLY A 238 -22.09 22.85 2.86
N ALA A 239 -22.51 24.04 2.39
CA ALA A 239 -22.51 24.36 0.97
C ALA A 239 -21.09 24.49 0.38
N ALA A 240 -20.15 25.06 1.15
CA ALA A 240 -18.75 25.12 0.76
C ALA A 240 -18.13 23.72 0.72
N GLN A 241 -18.44 22.88 1.72
CA GLN A 241 -17.99 21.50 1.78
C GLN A 241 -18.49 20.68 0.58
N MET A 242 -19.77 20.80 0.21
CA MET A 242 -20.30 20.12 -0.97
C MET A 242 -19.63 20.57 -2.27
N ARG A 243 -19.42 21.87 -2.45
CA ARG A 243 -18.66 22.40 -3.61
C ARG A 243 -17.24 21.84 -3.68
N GLN A 244 -16.58 21.64 -2.54
CA GLN A 244 -15.25 21.04 -2.48
C GLN A 244 -15.26 19.55 -2.84
N ILE A 245 -16.23 18.80 -2.31
CA ILE A 245 -16.39 17.38 -2.62
C ILE A 245 -16.68 17.21 -4.12
N ASP A 246 -17.53 18.06 -4.68
CA ASP A 246 -17.86 18.06 -6.11
C ASP A 246 -16.62 18.37 -6.96
N ALA A 247 -15.89 19.44 -6.64
CA ALA A 247 -14.66 19.79 -7.33
C ALA A 247 -13.60 18.68 -7.23
N CYS A 248 -13.45 18.05 -6.06
CA CYS A 248 -12.52 16.94 -5.92
C CYS A 248 -12.97 15.73 -6.74
N ARG A 249 -14.25 15.36 -6.69
CA ARG A 249 -14.78 14.25 -7.49
C ARG A 249 -14.54 14.48 -8.98
N GLU A 250 -14.83 15.68 -9.48
CA GLU A 250 -14.60 16.05 -10.89
C GLU A 250 -13.12 15.93 -11.28
N ALA A 251 -12.21 16.40 -10.42
CA ALA A 251 -10.77 16.26 -10.64
C ALA A 251 -10.33 14.79 -10.64
N LEU A 252 -10.79 14.00 -9.67
CA LEU A 252 -10.48 12.58 -9.57
C LEU A 252 -11.03 11.79 -10.78
N GLN A 253 -12.18 12.18 -11.33
CA GLN A 253 -12.75 11.57 -12.54
C GLN A 253 -11.92 11.79 -13.80
N GLN A 254 -10.99 12.75 -13.81
CA GLN A 254 -10.04 12.93 -14.91
C GLN A 254 -8.86 11.95 -14.85
N LEU A 255 -8.67 11.26 -13.72
CA LEU A 255 -7.60 10.29 -13.56
C LEU A 255 -7.92 9.01 -14.35
N PRO A 256 -6.90 8.29 -14.86
CA PRO A 256 -7.10 7.06 -15.63
C PRO A 256 -7.95 5.99 -14.92
N TYR A 257 -7.90 5.97 -13.59
CA TYR A 257 -8.62 5.04 -12.71
C TYR A 257 -9.86 5.66 -12.04
N GLY A 258 -10.15 6.95 -12.27
CA GLY A 258 -11.33 7.62 -11.72
C GLY A 258 -12.48 7.77 -12.69
N LYS A 259 -12.21 7.74 -14.01
CA LYS A 259 -13.21 7.78 -15.07
C LYS A 259 -14.13 6.55 -15.08
N ASP A 260 -15.25 6.63 -15.81
CA ASP A 260 -16.16 5.50 -16.08
C ASP A 260 -16.67 4.79 -14.80
N GLY A 261 -16.89 5.55 -13.72
CA GLY A 261 -17.29 5.01 -12.41
C GLY A 261 -16.14 4.39 -11.60
N GLY A 262 -14.89 4.57 -12.03
CA GLY A 262 -13.68 4.00 -11.43
C GLY A 262 -13.51 4.30 -9.94
N LEU A 263 -13.98 5.46 -9.48
CA LEU A 263 -13.95 5.83 -8.04
C LEU A 263 -14.71 4.84 -7.15
N GLY A 264 -15.71 4.11 -7.69
CA GLY A 264 -16.46 3.10 -6.96
C GLY A 264 -15.63 1.86 -6.56
N PHE A 265 -14.41 1.70 -7.09
CA PHE A 265 -13.54 0.55 -6.83
C PHE A 265 -12.49 0.79 -5.74
N PHE A 266 -12.54 1.91 -5.03
CA PHE A 266 -11.66 2.24 -3.91
C PHE A 266 -12.31 1.88 -2.56
N THR A 267 -12.68 0.61 -2.42
CA THR A 267 -13.39 0.09 -1.23
C THR A 267 -12.48 -0.77 -0.37
N THR A 268 -12.83 -0.89 0.92
CA THR A 268 -12.10 -1.75 1.87
C THR A 268 -12.06 -3.21 1.44
N THR A 269 -13.16 -3.74 0.90
CA THR A 269 -13.24 -5.13 0.42
C THR A 269 -12.19 -5.41 -0.65
N LEU A 270 -12.05 -4.51 -1.61
CA LEU A 270 -11.06 -4.65 -2.67
C LEU A 270 -9.64 -4.40 -2.16
N ALA A 271 -9.45 -3.46 -1.24
CA ALA A 271 -8.17 -3.26 -0.58
C ALA A 271 -7.68 -4.51 0.18
N MET A 272 -8.57 -5.27 0.82
CA MET A 272 -8.20 -6.53 1.49
C MET A 272 -7.81 -7.63 0.48
N GLN A 273 -8.46 -7.69 -0.68
CA GLN A 273 -8.07 -8.61 -1.76
C GLN A 273 -6.67 -8.28 -2.29
N ASP A 274 -6.33 -7.00 -2.39
CA ASP A 274 -5.00 -6.57 -2.80
C ASP A 274 -3.93 -6.96 -1.77
N MET A 275 -4.24 -6.85 -0.47
CA MET A 275 -3.32 -7.28 0.58
C MET A 275 -3.09 -8.78 0.60
N ASP A 276 -4.13 -9.59 0.37
CA ASP A 276 -3.96 -11.04 0.24
C ASP A 276 -3.12 -11.41 -0.99
N ALA A 277 -3.19 -10.61 -2.07
CA ALA A 277 -2.36 -10.80 -3.24
C ALA A 277 -0.89 -10.39 -3.03
N VAL A 278 -0.59 -9.51 -2.07
CA VAL A 278 0.78 -9.17 -1.64
C VAL A 278 1.38 -10.20 -0.69
N ARG A 279 0.54 -10.94 0.05
CA ARG A 279 0.95 -11.94 1.06
C ARG A 279 1.56 -13.20 0.45
#